data_AF-A0A6V7XVP3-F1
#
_entry.id   AF-A0A6V7XVP3-F1
#
_cell.length_a   1.000
_cell.length_b   1.000
_cell.length_c   1.000
_cell.angle_alpha   90.00
_cell.angle_beta   90.00
_cell.angle_gamma   90.00
#
_symmetry.space_group_name_H-M   'P 1'
#
loop_
_entity.id
_entity.type
_entity.pdbx_description
1 polymer ?
#
loop_
_entity_poly.entity_id
_entity_poly.type
_entity_poly.pdbx_seq_one_letter_code
_entity_poly.pdbx_strand_id
1 'polypeptide(L)'
;MHIQMKVMEGKLRTVDLILEVHDSRVALSGRNSNFAQKLFSVRPHILVMNKKDLIDQERYKQIEKHYNYQGVQNIFWTDCTKRVDSQWDALREKMLELLQKELRFNRTVKTEYQVMVIGIPNVGKSSLINAFRKNNLGYEKAHAEGPFPGVTTRVQKSC
;
A
#
# COMPACT_ATOMS: atom_id res chain seq x y z
N MET A 1 -17.12 7.25 7.29
CA MET A 1 -15.65 7.17 7.42
C MET A 1 -15.18 6.79 8.83
N HIS A 2 -15.77 7.33 9.90
CA HIS A 2 -15.29 7.16 11.30
C HIS A 2 -15.24 5.71 11.83
N ILE A 3 -16.18 4.84 11.44
CA ILE A 3 -16.25 3.44 11.92
C ILE A 3 -15.10 2.59 11.35
N GLN A 4 -14.81 2.72 10.05
CA GLN A 4 -13.71 1.96 9.41
C GLN A 4 -12.35 2.37 9.97
N MET A 5 -12.19 3.64 10.34
CA MET A 5 -10.97 4.16 10.94
C MET A 5 -10.69 3.53 12.31
N LYS A 6 -11.70 3.44 13.18
CA LYS A 6 -11.55 2.75 14.48
C LYS A 6 -11.19 1.27 14.32
N VAL A 7 -11.77 0.60 13.34
CA VAL A 7 -11.46 -0.81 13.03
C VAL A 7 -10.02 -0.95 12.53
N MET A 8 -9.54 -0.02 11.70
CA MET A 8 -8.15 0.00 11.23
C MET A 8 -7.19 0.26 12.39
N GLU A 9 -7.46 1.25 13.23
CA GLU A 9 -6.66 1.58 14.42
C GLU A 9 -6.49 0.38 15.36
N GLY A 10 -7.56 -0.38 15.61
CA GLY A 10 -7.51 -1.60 16.41
C GLY A 10 -6.60 -2.70 15.84
N LYS A 11 -6.40 -2.71 14.52
CA LYS A 11 -5.53 -3.68 13.82
C LYS A 11 -4.08 -3.20 13.69
N LEU A 12 -3.76 -1.93 13.94
CA LEU A 12 -2.38 -1.43 13.82
C LEU A 12 -1.38 -2.14 14.73
N ARG A 13 -1.83 -2.58 15.90
CA ARG A 13 -1.02 -3.39 16.82
C ARG A 13 -0.61 -4.72 16.19
N THR A 14 -1.43 -5.25 15.28
CA THR A 14 -1.17 -6.52 14.62
C THR A 14 -0.29 -6.39 13.37
N VAL A 15 -0.29 -5.22 12.74
CA VAL A 15 0.39 -4.92 11.47
C VAL A 15 1.87 -4.58 11.70
N ASP A 16 2.72 -5.01 10.78
CA ASP A 16 4.16 -4.74 10.74
C ASP A 16 4.55 -3.70 9.66
N LEU A 17 3.81 -3.63 8.55
CA LEU A 17 4.04 -2.67 7.46
C LEU A 17 2.74 -2.15 6.87
N ILE A 18 2.72 -0.88 6.45
CA ILE A 18 1.58 -0.25 5.78
C ILE A 18 1.90 0.05 4.32
N LEU A 19 1.05 -0.42 3.41
CA LEU A 19 1.03 -0.01 2.00
C LEU A 19 -0.12 0.99 1.78
N GLU A 20 0.21 2.25 1.57
CA GLU A 20 -0.75 3.32 1.28
C GLU A 20 -0.93 3.44 -0.23
N VAL A 21 -2.10 3.05 -0.76
CA VAL A 21 -2.35 3.00 -2.21
C VAL A 21 -3.12 4.24 -2.67
N HIS A 22 -2.53 4.96 -3.61
CA HIS A 22 -3.08 6.17 -4.22
C HIS A 22 -3.26 5.99 -5.74
N ASP A 23 -4.22 6.72 -6.30
CA ASP A 23 -4.36 6.88 -7.75
C ASP A 23 -3.45 8.05 -8.18
N SER A 24 -2.50 7.79 -9.09
CA SER A 24 -1.51 8.77 -9.54
C SER A 24 -2.13 10.05 -10.12
N ARG A 25 -3.36 9.97 -10.65
CA ARG A 25 -4.08 11.13 -11.21
C ARG A 25 -4.58 12.11 -10.15
N VAL A 26 -4.69 11.68 -8.90
CA VAL A 26 -5.15 12.49 -7.76
C VAL A 26 -4.19 12.35 -6.58
N ALA A 27 -2.90 12.19 -6.90
CA ALA A 27 -1.86 11.84 -5.93
C ALA A 27 -1.79 12.79 -4.73
N LEU A 28 -2.05 14.09 -4.91
CA LEU A 28 -1.92 15.11 -3.86
C LEU A 28 -3.17 15.24 -2.96
N SER A 29 -4.36 14.90 -3.47
CA SER A 29 -5.63 15.05 -2.73
C SER A 29 -6.07 13.78 -2.00
N GLY A 30 -5.43 12.64 -2.28
CA GLY A 30 -5.81 11.35 -1.70
C GLY A 30 -5.38 11.15 -0.24
N ARG A 31 -4.46 11.98 0.28
CA ARG A 31 -3.85 11.78 1.59
C ARG A 31 -4.60 12.54 2.68
N ASN A 32 -5.07 11.81 3.69
CA ASN A 32 -5.56 12.44 4.92
C ASN A 32 -4.36 12.65 5.85
N SER A 33 -3.87 13.89 5.94
CA SER A 33 -2.67 14.27 6.72
C SER A 33 -2.72 13.84 8.19
N ASN A 34 -3.89 13.95 8.83
CA ASN A 34 -4.09 13.56 10.22
C ASN A 34 -4.03 12.05 10.42
N PHE A 35 -4.54 11.28 9.46
CA PHE A 35 -4.46 9.82 9.49
C PHE A 35 -3.06 9.32 9.19
N ALA A 36 -2.45 9.89 8.14
CA ALA A 36 -1.09 9.64 7.73
C ALA A 36 -0.11 9.79 8.91
N GLN A 37 -0.13 10.93 9.60
CA GLN A 37 0.77 11.15 10.73
C GLN A 37 0.61 10.09 11.83
N LYS A 38 -0.63 9.79 12.24
CA LYS A 38 -0.88 8.79 13.30
C LYS A 38 -0.40 7.39 12.95
N LEU A 39 -0.54 6.99 11.68
CA LEU A 39 -0.11 5.68 11.21
C LEU A 39 1.40 5.58 11.01
N PHE A 40 1.98 6.58 10.36
CA PHE A 40 3.37 6.55 9.90
C PHE A 40 4.38 6.83 11.01
N SER A 41 3.96 7.42 12.13
CA SER A 41 4.80 7.52 13.32
C SER A 41 5.01 6.19 14.03
N VAL A 42 4.20 5.16 13.76
CA VAL A 42 4.19 3.91 14.54
C VAL A 42 4.67 2.71 13.72
N ARG A 43 4.51 2.74 12.39
CA ARG A 43 4.88 1.64 11.50
C ARG A 43 5.57 2.15 10.25
N PRO A 44 6.51 1.37 9.69
CA PRO A 44 7.06 1.68 8.37
C PRO A 44 5.94 1.74 7.33
N HIS A 45 6.12 2.61 6.34
CA HIS A 45 5.13 2.83 5.30
C HIS A 45 5.77 2.92 3.91
N ILE A 46 5.06 2.40 2.91
CA ILE A 46 5.35 2.59 1.49
C ILE A 46 4.12 3.22 0.84
N LEU A 47 4.33 4.34 0.16
CA LEU A 47 3.32 5.03 -0.63
C LEU A 47 3.32 4.44 -2.05
N VAL A 48 2.28 3.70 -2.38
CA VAL A 48 2.08 3.06 -3.68
C VAL A 48 1.26 3.98 -4.58
N MET A 49 1.90 4.55 -5.59
CA MET A 49 1.28 5.34 -6.65
C MET A 49 0.87 4.42 -7.80
N ASN A 50 -0.39 4.02 -7.82
CA ASN A 50 -0.95 3.14 -8.84
C ASN A 50 -1.49 3.94 -10.04
N LYS A 51 -1.69 3.27 -11.18
CA LYS A 51 -2.14 3.86 -12.45
C LYS A 51 -1.16 4.90 -13.01
N LYS A 52 0.15 4.62 -12.88
CA LYS A 52 1.21 5.53 -13.35
C LYS A 52 1.16 5.80 -14.86
N ASP A 53 0.54 4.89 -15.61
CA ASP A 53 0.30 5.00 -17.05
C ASP A 53 -0.64 6.17 -17.42
N LEU A 54 -1.41 6.68 -16.45
CA LEU A 54 -2.38 7.77 -16.66
C LEU A 54 -1.82 9.15 -16.33
N ILE A 55 -0.51 9.28 -16.08
CA ILE A 55 0.16 10.55 -15.84
C ILE A 55 1.40 10.69 -16.72
N ASP A 56 1.78 11.92 -17.03
CA ASP A 56 3.00 12.22 -17.79
C ASP A 56 4.24 12.33 -16.88
N GLN A 57 5.41 12.42 -17.53
CA GLN A 57 6.69 12.48 -16.83
C GLN A 57 6.87 13.80 -16.05
N GLU A 58 6.25 14.89 -16.49
CA GLU A 58 6.33 16.16 -15.80
C GLU A 58 5.59 16.09 -14.46
N ARG A 59 4.34 15.61 -14.48
CA ARG A 59 3.53 15.44 -13.29
C ARG A 59 4.13 14.43 -12.33
N TYR A 60 4.73 13.36 -12.84
CA TYR A 60 5.49 12.40 -12.05
C TYR A 60 6.57 13.11 -11.20
N LYS A 61 7.42 13.93 -11.84
CA LYS A 61 8.51 14.66 -11.15
C LYS A 61 7.97 15.66 -10.12
N GLN A 62 6.88 16.34 -10.44
CA GLN A 62 6.23 17.27 -9.51
C GLN A 62 5.72 16.55 -8.25
N ILE A 63 5.08 15.38 -8.42
CA ILE A 63 4.56 14.58 -7.31
C ILE A 63 5.71 14.05 -6.44
N GLU A 64 6.78 13.52 -7.05
CA GLU A 64 7.96 13.06 -6.29
C GLU A 64 8.59 14.21 -5.50
N LYS A 65 8.80 15.38 -6.13
CA LYS A 65 9.36 16.55 -5.45
C LYS A 65 8.51 16.97 -4.25
N HIS A 66 7.19 16.98 -4.41
CA HIS A 66 6.26 17.32 -3.33
C HIS A 66 6.37 16.36 -2.14
N TYR A 67 6.35 15.05 -2.41
CA TYR A 67 6.40 14.05 -1.34
C TYR A 67 7.78 13.93 -0.68
N ASN A 68 8.86 14.08 -1.46
CA ASN A 68 10.22 14.16 -0.94
C ASN A 68 10.37 15.36 0.00
N TYR A 69 9.81 16.52 -0.36
CA TYR A 69 9.79 17.70 0.51
C TYR A 69 9.02 17.46 1.82
N GLN A 70 7.97 16.64 1.78
CA GLN A 70 7.23 16.21 2.97
C GLN A 70 7.90 15.05 3.75
N GLY A 71 9.11 14.64 3.38
CA GLY A 71 9.85 13.58 4.04
C GLY A 71 9.38 12.16 3.74
N VAL A 72 8.55 11.97 2.71
CA VAL A 72 8.09 10.66 2.27
C VAL A 72 9.11 10.05 1.33
N GLN A 73 9.90 9.09 1.83
CA GLN A 73 11.03 8.52 1.09
C GLN A 73 10.70 7.25 0.31
N ASN A 74 9.69 6.48 0.76
CA ASN A 74 9.36 5.19 0.17
C ASN A 74 8.16 5.33 -0.77
N ILE A 75 8.40 5.82 -2.00
CA ILE A 75 7.36 5.93 -3.03
C ILE A 75 7.57 4.82 -4.06
N PHE A 76 6.53 4.03 -4.33
CA PHE A 76 6.54 2.95 -5.30
C PHE A 76 5.53 3.21 -6.42
N TRP A 77 6.01 3.34 -7.65
CA TRP A 77 5.17 3.66 -8.81
C TRP A 77 4.84 2.43 -9.64
N THR A 78 3.55 2.15 -9.79
CA THR A 78 3.09 0.95 -10.47
C THR A 78 1.86 1.18 -11.34
N ASP A 79 1.65 0.24 -12.25
CA ASP A 79 0.40 0.03 -12.94
C ASP A 79 0.01 -1.42 -12.66
N CYS A 80 -0.94 -1.62 -11.73
CA CYS A 80 -1.37 -2.96 -11.31
C CYS A 80 -2.06 -3.74 -12.43
N THR A 81 -2.42 -3.11 -13.56
CA THR A 81 -3.02 -3.79 -14.71
C THR A 81 -1.96 -4.43 -15.62
N LYS A 82 -0.74 -3.90 -15.61
CA LYS A 82 0.38 -4.41 -16.40
C LYS A 82 1.16 -5.45 -15.60
N ARG A 83 1.55 -6.52 -16.29
CA ARG A 83 2.47 -7.51 -15.74
C ARG A 83 3.90 -7.08 -16.03
N VAL A 84 4.58 -6.62 -15.00
CA VAL A 84 6.02 -6.36 -15.03
C VAL A 84 6.60 -7.04 -13.80
N ASP A 85 7.05 -8.28 -13.95
CA ASP A 85 7.46 -9.13 -12.82
C ASP A 85 8.55 -8.48 -11.97
N SER A 86 9.52 -7.82 -12.61
CA SER A 86 10.61 -7.10 -11.94
C SER A 86 10.15 -5.96 -11.01
N GLN A 87 8.99 -5.34 -11.27
CA GLN A 87 8.46 -4.30 -10.37
C GLN A 87 7.99 -4.90 -9.04
N TRP A 88 7.44 -6.11 -9.08
CA TRP A 88 6.90 -6.77 -7.89
C TRP A 88 8.00 -7.33 -6.99
N ASP A 89 9.10 -7.76 -7.59
CA ASP A 89 10.31 -8.15 -6.86
C ASP A 89 10.94 -6.94 -6.16
N ALA A 90 11.05 -5.80 -6.85
CA ALA A 90 11.54 -4.56 -6.22
C ALA A 90 10.66 -4.11 -5.04
N LEU A 91 9.32 -4.22 -5.18
CA LEU A 91 8.42 -3.94 -4.06
C LEU A 91 8.65 -4.93 -2.90
N ARG A 92 8.77 -6.22 -3.20
CA ARG A 92 9.01 -7.29 -2.21
C ARG A 92 10.30 -7.03 -1.43
N GLU A 93 11.40 -6.76 -2.12
CA GLU A 93 12.69 -6.44 -1.52
C GLU A 93 12.59 -5.21 -0.62
N LYS A 94 11.92 -4.14 -1.09
CA LYS A 94 11.71 -2.94 -0.28
C LYS A 94 10.88 -3.20 0.97
N MET A 95 9.84 -4.02 0.86
CA MET A 95 9.03 -4.44 2.00
C MET A 95 9.88 -5.21 3.01
N LEU A 96 10.69 -6.18 2.57
CA LEU A 96 11.58 -6.96 3.43
C LEU A 96 12.63 -6.08 4.11
N GLU A 97 13.23 -5.14 3.38
CA GLU A 97 14.19 -4.18 3.92
C GLU A 97 13.58 -3.39 5.10
N LEU A 98 12.38 -2.84 4.94
CA LEU A 98 11.71 -2.08 6.00
C LEU A 98 11.28 -2.96 7.17
N LEU A 99 10.83 -4.18 6.89
CA LEU A 99 10.36 -5.13 7.89
C LEU A 99 11.51 -5.69 8.75
N GLN A 100 12.70 -5.87 8.18
CA GLN A 100 13.88 -6.37 8.89
C GLN A 100 14.60 -5.28 9.70
N LYS A 101 14.45 -4.00 9.32
CA LYS A 101 15.01 -2.87 10.07
C LYS A 101 14.29 -2.61 11.40
N GLU A 102 13.02 -2.97 11.51
CA GLU A 102 12.27 -2.82 12.76
C GLU A 102 12.46 -4.03 13.69
N LEU A 103 12.94 -3.76 14.91
CA LEU A 103 13.05 -4.77 15.95
C LEU A 103 11.65 -5.24 16.39
N ARG A 104 11.36 -6.52 16.15
CA ARG A 104 10.13 -7.17 16.61
C ARG A 104 10.23 -7.54 18.09
N PHE A 105 10.21 -6.53 18.96
CA PHE A 105 10.40 -6.69 20.42
C PHE A 105 9.46 -7.70 21.11
N ASN A 106 8.32 -8.08 20.49
CA ASN A 106 7.32 -8.99 21.09
C ASN A 106 6.85 -10.13 20.16
N ARG A 107 7.58 -10.47 19.09
CA ARG A 107 7.12 -11.46 18.07
C ARG A 107 8.18 -12.44 17.59
N THR A 108 9.19 -12.72 18.39
CA THR A 108 10.25 -13.71 18.07
C THR A 108 9.72 -15.10 17.69
N VAL A 109 8.48 -15.45 18.07
CA VAL A 109 7.84 -16.74 17.73
C VAL A 109 7.05 -16.71 16.41
N LYS A 110 6.63 -15.53 15.90
CA LYS A 110 5.86 -15.43 14.65
C LYS A 110 6.78 -15.18 13.47
N THR A 111 6.90 -16.17 12.59
CA THR A 111 7.69 -16.11 11.35
C THR A 111 7.04 -15.27 10.25
N GLU A 112 5.73 -15.02 10.33
CA GLU A 112 4.98 -14.29 9.31
C GLU A 112 4.99 -12.77 9.52
N TYR A 113 4.94 -12.01 8.42
CA TYR A 113 4.75 -10.56 8.40
C TYR A 113 3.30 -10.19 8.06
N GLN A 114 2.72 -9.26 8.81
CA GLN A 114 1.39 -8.72 8.55
C GLN A 114 1.48 -7.36 7.89
N VAL A 115 1.01 -7.28 6.65
CA VAL A 115 0.99 -6.06 5.86
C VAL A 115 -0.44 -5.55 5.73
N MET A 116 -0.66 -4.27 5.99
CA MET A 116 -1.96 -3.62 5.81
C MET A 116 -1.97 -2.75 4.56
N VAL A 117 -2.92 -3.00 3.67
CA VAL A 117 -3.14 -2.17 2.48
C VAL A 117 -4.28 -1.18 2.75
N ILE A 118 -3.99 0.12 2.68
CA ILE A 118 -4.93 1.21 2.92
C ILE A 118 -5.05 2.11 1.69
N GLY A 119 -6.09 2.94 1.65
CA GLY A 119 -6.32 3.91 0.57
C GLY A 119 -7.81 4.10 0.28
N ILE A 120 -8.15 5.23 -0.35
CA ILE A 120 -9.54 5.57 -0.70
C ILE A 120 -10.14 4.53 -1.67
N PRO A 121 -11.47 4.43 -1.81
CA PRO A 121 -12.10 3.51 -2.76
C PRO A 121 -11.55 3.67 -4.19
N ASN A 122 -11.50 2.57 -4.96
CA ASN A 122 -11.16 2.55 -6.40
C ASN A 122 -9.74 3.00 -6.82
N VAL A 123 -8.81 3.16 -5.87
CA VAL A 123 -7.37 3.38 -6.14
C VAL A 123 -6.63 2.15 -6.66
N GLY A 124 -7.23 0.96 -6.55
CA GLY A 124 -6.63 -0.31 -7.00
C GLY A 124 -5.98 -1.15 -5.90
N LYS A 125 -6.46 -1.05 -4.65
CA LYS A 125 -5.99 -1.91 -3.53
C LYS A 125 -6.14 -3.41 -3.85
N SER A 126 -7.28 -3.82 -4.38
CA SER A 126 -7.55 -5.23 -4.71
C SER A 126 -6.66 -5.71 -5.86
N SER A 127 -6.47 -4.86 -6.89
CA SER A 127 -5.54 -5.11 -7.99
C SER A 127 -4.10 -5.25 -7.51
N LEU A 128 -3.67 -4.40 -6.56
CA LEU A 128 -2.35 -4.51 -5.93
C LEU A 128 -2.17 -5.86 -5.23
N ILE A 129 -3.15 -6.27 -4.40
CA ILE A 129 -3.10 -7.53 -3.67
C ILE A 129 -3.05 -8.71 -4.65
N ASN A 130 -3.92 -8.70 -5.67
CA ASN A 130 -3.99 -9.78 -6.65
C ASN A 130 -2.73 -9.87 -7.51
N ALA A 131 -2.19 -8.73 -7.97
CA ALA A 131 -0.93 -8.69 -8.70
C ALA A 131 0.23 -9.21 -7.85
N PHE A 132 0.32 -8.78 -6.58
CA PHE A 132 1.36 -9.25 -5.68
C PHE A 132 1.25 -10.76 -5.41
N ARG A 133 0.06 -11.29 -5.09
CA ARG A 133 -0.16 -12.73 -4.88
C ARG A 133 0.21 -13.57 -6.10
N LYS A 134 -0.21 -13.12 -7.28
CA LYS A 134 0.02 -13.84 -8.52
C LYS A 134 1.51 -13.95 -8.84
N ASN A 135 2.26 -12.86 -8.67
CA ASN A 135 3.69 -12.83 -9.02
C ASN A 135 4.59 -13.44 -7.94
N ASN A 136 4.18 -13.42 -6.67
CA ASN A 136 5.00 -13.93 -5.57
C ASN A 136 4.70 -15.38 -5.20
N LEU A 137 3.45 -15.81 -5.35
CA LEU A 137 2.96 -17.08 -4.81
C LEU A 137 2.33 -17.99 -5.88
N GLY A 138 2.15 -17.51 -7.12
CA GLY A 138 1.49 -18.28 -8.18
C GLY A 138 -0.01 -18.53 -7.95
N TYR A 139 -0.60 -17.96 -6.89
CA TYR A 139 -2.01 -18.17 -6.55
C TYR A 139 -2.97 -17.36 -7.43
N GLU A 140 -4.18 -17.89 -7.56
CA GLU A 140 -5.30 -17.21 -8.24
C GLU A 140 -5.83 -15.99 -7.47
N LYS A 141 -6.74 -15.24 -8.12
CA LYS A 141 -7.31 -13.99 -7.59
C LYS A 141 -7.96 -14.23 -6.22
N ALA A 142 -7.58 -13.44 -5.22
CA ALA A 142 -8.17 -13.50 -3.88
C ALA A 142 -9.28 -12.48 -3.65
N HIS A 143 -9.28 -11.38 -4.41
CA HIS A 143 -10.25 -10.30 -4.26
C HIS A 143 -11.01 -10.06 -5.56
N ALA A 144 -12.32 -9.86 -5.44
CA ALA A 144 -13.12 -9.36 -6.55
C ALA A 144 -12.68 -7.93 -6.91
N GLU A 145 -12.55 -7.67 -8.20
CA GLU A 145 -12.23 -6.36 -8.77
C GLU A 145 -13.37 -5.91 -9.68
N GLY A 146 -13.74 -4.63 -9.61
CA GLY A 146 -14.78 -4.04 -10.45
C GLY A 146 -14.74 -2.51 -10.41
N PRO A 147 -15.36 -1.84 -11.39
CA PRO A 147 -15.32 -0.38 -11.52
C PRO A 147 -16.16 0.35 -10.43
N PHE A 148 -17.05 -0.38 -9.75
CA PHE A 148 -17.94 0.20 -8.75
C PHE A 148 -17.25 0.36 -7.38
N PRO A 149 -17.39 1.51 -6.70
CA PRO A 149 -16.91 1.65 -5.33
C PRO A 149 -17.59 0.65 -4.39
N GLY A 150 -16.80 0.02 -3.51
CA GLY A 150 -17.33 -0.89 -2.48
C GLY A 150 -17.29 -2.38 -2.82
N VAL A 151 -16.61 -2.82 -3.88
CA VAL A 151 -16.39 -4.27 -4.12
C VAL A 151 -15.70 -4.94 -2.94
N THR A 152 -14.68 -4.28 -2.37
CA THR A 152 -14.05 -4.70 -1.11
C THR A 152 -14.51 -3.77 0.01
N THR A 153 -15.58 -4.17 0.71
CA THR A 153 -16.21 -3.39 1.79
C THR A 153 -15.73 -3.75 3.19
N ARG A 154 -14.99 -4.84 3.35
CA ARG A 154 -14.54 -5.36 4.66
C ARG A 154 -13.02 -5.48 4.74
N VAL A 155 -12.46 -5.29 5.93
CA VAL A 155 -11.06 -5.59 6.19
C VAL A 155 -10.87 -7.10 6.18
N GLN A 156 -10.31 -7.61 5.09
CA GLN A 156 -10.09 -9.03 4.86
C GLN A 156 -8.63 -9.39 5.12
N LYS A 157 -8.40 -10.60 5.66
CA LYS A 157 -7.07 -11.21 5.68
C LYS A 157 -6.90 -11.97 4.38
N SER A 158 -5.73 -11.84 3.78
CA SER A 158 -5.36 -12.60 2.59
C SER A 158 -4.18 -13.48 3.00
N CYS A 159 -4.35 -14.80 2.93
CA CYS A 159 -3.28 -15.78 3.14
C CYS A 159 -2.63 -16.09 1.79
#